data_AF-I4F3K1-F1
#
_entry.id   AF-I4F3K1-F1
#
_cell.length_a   1.000
_cell.length_b   1.000
_cell.length_c   1.000
_cell.angle_alpha   90.00
_cell.angle_beta   90.00
_cell.angle_gamma   90.00
#
_symmetry.space_group_name_H-M   'P 1'
#
loop_
_entity.id
_entity.type
_entity.pdbx_description
1 polymer ?
#
loop_
_entity_poly.entity_id
_entity_poly.type
_entity_poly.pdbx_seq_one_letter_code
_entity_poly.pdbx_strand_id
1 'polypeptide(L)'
;MLGRVALADRVVVGGTLLYLLFALLPWYRVDAFDLGQGYRFPQASAHGLDSGLVVVALVLLLAATAWAVLPAVADVPVRFPRSLVTVGLATAALLLTLVEWLSDLDIGFSLVGLLALLAAVAVLTGAVLRLLPELRRTAAPGVAPAEAPAPEPSPPRVEAPPPDDPAPVDESPYRGPPPTRPPADPPAPAPDTTGDTES
;
A
#
# COMPACT_ATOMS: atom_id res chain seq x y z
N MET A 1 -11.20 -0.74 -14.06
CA MET A 1 -10.50 -0.19 -12.87
C MET A 1 -9.13 -0.85 -12.62
N LEU A 2 -8.93 -2.14 -12.91
CA LEU A 2 -7.64 -2.84 -12.68
C LEU A 2 -6.44 -2.22 -13.40
N GLY A 3 -6.61 -1.73 -14.64
CA GLY A 3 -5.50 -1.16 -15.41
C GLY A 3 -4.87 0.11 -14.81
N ARG A 4 -5.64 0.94 -14.10
CA ARG A 4 -5.09 2.16 -13.46
C ARG A 4 -4.24 1.86 -12.23
N VAL A 5 -4.58 0.84 -11.47
CA VAL A 5 -3.81 0.42 -10.29
C VAL A 5 -2.48 -0.19 -10.73
N ALA A 6 -2.51 -1.06 -11.74
CA ALA A 6 -1.30 -1.62 -12.34
C ALA A 6 -0.39 -0.54 -12.95
N LEU A 7 -0.97 0.51 -13.55
CA LEU A 7 -0.21 1.65 -14.06
C LEU A 7 0.43 2.44 -12.91
N ALA A 8 -0.31 2.72 -11.83
CA ALA A 8 0.20 3.46 -10.68
C ALA A 8 1.38 2.74 -10.01
N ASP A 9 1.29 1.42 -9.82
CA ASP A 9 2.39 0.63 -9.27
C ASP A 9 3.63 0.67 -10.18
N ARG A 10 3.43 0.62 -11.50
CA ARG A 10 4.52 0.73 -12.47
C ARG A 10 5.17 2.11 -12.46
N VAL A 11 4.39 3.17 -12.27
CA VAL A 11 4.89 4.55 -12.15
C VAL A 11 5.69 4.73 -10.85
N VAL A 12 5.23 4.17 -9.74
CA VAL A 12 5.95 4.23 -8.45
C VAL A 12 7.27 3.48 -8.56
N VAL A 13 7.27 2.21 -8.99
CA VAL A 13 8.49 1.41 -9.14
C VAL A 13 9.44 2.04 -10.16
N GLY A 14 8.91 2.44 -11.32
CA GLY A 14 9.69 3.09 -12.38
C GLY A 14 10.29 4.41 -11.90
N GLY A 15 9.52 5.23 -11.19
CA GLY A 15 9.97 6.49 -10.63
C GLY A 15 11.04 6.32 -9.54
N THR A 16 10.94 5.31 -8.67
CA THR A 16 11.98 5.01 -7.67
C THR A 16 13.28 4.54 -8.33
N LEU A 17 13.19 3.67 -9.34
CA LEU A 17 14.37 3.23 -10.09
C LEU A 17 15.02 4.39 -10.84
N LEU A 18 14.21 5.26 -11.43
CA LEU A 18 14.68 6.43 -12.13
C LEU A 18 15.34 7.44 -11.17
N TYR A 19 14.76 7.62 -9.98
CA TYR A 19 15.34 8.43 -8.91
C TYR A 19 16.71 7.88 -8.48
N LEU A 20 16.80 6.56 -8.25
CA LEU A 20 18.07 5.90 -7.94
C LEU A 20 19.10 6.17 -9.04
N LEU A 21 18.72 5.97 -10.30
CA LEU A 21 19.60 6.21 -11.43
C LEU A 21 20.13 7.65 -11.42
N PHE A 22 19.26 8.65 -11.24
CA PHE A 22 19.66 10.06 -11.20
C PHE A 22 20.48 10.44 -9.96
N ALA A 23 20.27 9.76 -8.82
CA ALA A 23 21.12 9.95 -7.65
C ALA A 23 22.55 9.43 -7.86
N LEU A 24 22.72 8.38 -8.68
CA LEU A 24 24.05 7.86 -9.04
C LEU A 24 24.78 8.74 -10.07
N LEU A 25 24.05 9.48 -10.91
CA LEU A 25 24.68 10.37 -11.88
C LEU A 25 25.36 11.55 -11.17
N PRO A 26 26.47 12.09 -11.72
CA PRO A 26 27.08 13.30 -11.19
C PRO A 26 26.13 14.49 -11.37
N TRP A 27 25.82 15.19 -10.28
CA TRP A 27 24.94 16.36 -10.33
C TRP A 27 25.70 17.59 -10.81
N TYR A 28 26.98 17.68 -10.47
CA TYR A 28 27.90 18.67 -10.99
C TYR A 28 29.27 18.05 -11.24
N ARG A 29 29.96 18.59 -12.23
CA ARG A 29 31.35 18.28 -12.54
C ARG A 29 32.14 19.55 -12.42
N VAL A 30 33.18 19.48 -11.62
CA VAL A 30 34.13 20.56 -11.43
C VAL A 30 35.35 20.20 -12.28
N ASP A 31 35.54 20.94 -13.37
CA ASP A 31 36.71 20.77 -14.23
C ASP A 31 37.98 21.07 -13.44
N ALA A 32 39.06 20.37 -13.77
CA ALA A 32 40.36 20.62 -13.14
C ALA A 32 40.81 22.04 -13.46
N PHE A 33 40.92 22.88 -12.44
CA PHE A 33 41.51 24.21 -12.56
C PHE A 33 42.92 24.23 -12.00
N ASP A 34 43.78 24.87 -12.78
CA ASP A 34 45.18 25.13 -12.45
C ASP A 34 45.24 26.47 -11.71
N LEU A 35 45.66 26.45 -10.45
CA LEU A 35 45.84 27.67 -9.65
C LEU A 35 47.16 28.38 -9.98
N GLY A 36 47.96 27.82 -10.89
CA GLY A 36 49.34 28.22 -11.11
C GLY A 36 50.29 27.60 -10.09
N GLN A 37 51.60 27.74 -10.36
CA GLN A 37 52.70 27.19 -9.53
C GLN A 37 52.73 25.65 -9.39
N GLY A 38 52.14 24.92 -10.35
CA GLY A 38 52.16 23.46 -10.36
C GLY A 38 51.13 22.79 -9.44
N TYR A 39 50.29 23.57 -8.75
CA TYR A 39 49.14 23.05 -7.99
C TYR A 39 47.92 22.93 -8.89
N ARG A 40 47.56 21.69 -9.24
CA ARG A 40 46.30 21.35 -9.92
C ARG A 40 45.33 20.73 -8.95
N PHE A 41 44.11 21.25 -8.92
CA PHE A 41 43.00 20.56 -8.30
C PHE A 41 42.52 19.46 -9.26
N PRO A 42 42.48 18.18 -8.83
CA PRO A 42 41.98 17.10 -9.66
C PRO A 42 40.49 17.33 -9.97
N GLN A 43 40.05 16.78 -11.10
CA GLN A 43 38.64 16.80 -11.49
C GLN A 43 37.82 16.15 -10.38
N ALA A 44 36.85 16.89 -9.85
CA ALA A 44 35.96 16.42 -8.80
C ALA A 44 34.53 16.37 -9.34
N SER A 45 33.88 15.24 -9.15
CA SER A 45 32.46 15.07 -9.43
C SER A 45 31.75 14.77 -8.13
N ALA A 46 30.64 15.44 -7.87
CA ALA A 46 29.75 15.07 -6.79
C ALA A 46 28.51 14.37 -7.34
N HIS A 47 28.13 13.31 -6.68
CA HIS A 47 26.94 12.53 -6.97
C HIS A 47 25.83 12.95 -6.00
N GLY A 48 24.57 12.72 -6.38
CA GLY A 48 23.47 12.93 -5.44
C GLY A 48 23.62 12.10 -4.16
N LEU A 49 24.29 10.93 -4.24
CA LEU A 49 24.57 10.07 -3.09
C LEU A 49 25.55 10.66 -2.06
N ASP A 50 26.35 11.68 -2.43
CA ASP A 50 27.23 12.37 -1.47
C ASP A 50 26.42 13.25 -0.50
N SER A 51 25.16 13.54 -0.84
CA SER A 51 24.23 14.26 0.02
C SER A 51 23.42 13.33 0.92
N GLY A 52 23.51 13.58 2.23
CA GLY A 52 22.67 12.90 3.21
C GLY A 52 21.16 13.10 2.96
N LEU A 53 20.73 14.25 2.43
CA LEU A 53 19.31 14.52 2.18
C LEU A 53 18.77 13.64 1.04
N VAL A 54 19.55 13.49 -0.04
CA VAL A 54 19.20 12.62 -1.18
C VAL A 54 19.20 11.15 -0.78
N VAL A 55 20.15 10.72 0.04
CA VAL A 55 20.18 9.34 0.57
C VAL A 55 18.95 9.08 1.44
N VAL A 56 18.59 10.00 2.34
CA VAL A 56 17.37 9.86 3.16
C VAL A 56 16.12 9.85 2.28
N ALA A 57 16.05 10.72 1.27
CA ALA A 57 14.95 10.73 0.31
C ALA A 57 14.84 9.41 -0.48
N LEU A 58 15.98 8.83 -0.89
CA LEU A 58 16.04 7.52 -1.55
C LEU A 58 15.47 6.43 -0.64
N VAL A 59 15.89 6.39 0.63
CA VAL A 59 15.40 5.41 1.61
C VAL A 59 13.90 5.58 1.83
N LEU A 60 13.39 6.81 1.91
CA LEU A 60 11.96 7.08 2.02
C LEU A 60 11.18 6.63 0.79
N LEU A 61 11.72 6.83 -0.41
CA LEU A 61 11.14 6.33 -1.67
C LEU A 61 11.12 4.79 -1.71
N LEU A 62 12.21 4.14 -1.29
CA LEU A 62 12.27 2.68 -1.19
C LEU A 62 11.25 2.17 -0.16
N ALA A 63 11.13 2.82 0.99
CA ALA A 63 10.13 2.50 2.00
C ALA A 63 8.71 2.69 1.46
N ALA A 64 8.44 3.80 0.75
CA ALA A 64 7.15 4.06 0.12
C ALA A 64 6.80 2.98 -0.90
N THR A 65 7.76 2.59 -1.75
CA THR A 65 7.59 1.56 -2.77
C THR A 65 7.41 0.18 -2.17
N ALA A 66 8.21 -0.18 -1.15
CA ALA A 66 8.03 -1.42 -0.42
C ALA A 66 6.64 -1.49 0.23
N TRP A 67 6.19 -0.39 0.86
CA TRP A 67 4.88 -0.31 1.49
C TRP A 67 3.72 -0.36 0.49
N ALA A 68 3.93 0.21 -0.71
CA ALA A 68 2.98 0.15 -1.80
C ALA A 68 2.86 -1.27 -2.38
N VAL A 69 3.96 -2.00 -2.53
CA VAL A 69 4.00 -3.36 -3.10
C VAL A 69 3.60 -4.44 -2.08
N LEU A 70 3.75 -4.16 -0.78
CA LEU A 70 3.45 -5.09 0.31
C LEU A 70 2.11 -5.87 0.21
N PRO A 71 0.96 -5.26 -0.10
CA PRO A 71 -0.31 -5.99 -0.24
C PRO A 71 -0.34 -7.00 -1.40
N ALA A 72 0.60 -6.93 -2.35
CA ALA A 72 0.72 -7.95 -3.40
C ALA A 72 1.36 -9.25 -2.89
N VAL A 73 2.00 -9.23 -1.71
CA VAL A 73 2.77 -10.35 -1.17
C VAL A 73 2.19 -10.86 0.15
N ALA A 74 1.55 -9.98 0.94
CA ALA A 74 0.93 -10.36 2.20
C ALA A 74 -0.39 -9.61 2.44
N ASP A 75 -1.47 -10.36 2.63
CA ASP A 75 -2.79 -9.86 2.95
C ASP A 75 -2.86 -9.51 4.45
N VAL A 76 -2.17 -8.42 4.83
CA VAL A 76 -2.20 -7.93 6.22
C VAL A 76 -3.41 -6.99 6.36
N PRO A 77 -4.38 -7.26 7.23
CA PRO A 77 -5.52 -6.37 7.43
C PRO A 77 -5.09 -5.17 8.28
N VAL A 78 -4.88 -4.01 7.64
CA VAL A 78 -4.58 -2.76 8.34
C VAL A 78 -5.82 -1.87 8.30
N ARG A 79 -6.31 -1.46 9.48
CA ARG A 79 -7.50 -0.59 9.64
C ARG A 79 -7.32 0.84 9.09
N PHE A 80 -6.11 1.21 8.69
CA PHE A 80 -5.77 2.53 8.18
C PHE A 80 -5.55 2.52 6.65
N PRO A 81 -5.94 3.59 5.92
CA PRO A 81 -5.65 3.71 4.50
C PRO A 81 -4.14 3.77 4.28
N ARG A 82 -3.55 2.65 3.85
CA ARG A 82 -2.09 2.52 3.62
C ARG A 82 -1.54 3.58 2.67
N SER A 83 -2.38 4.05 1.76
CA SER A 83 -2.06 5.08 0.78
C SER A 83 -1.70 6.44 1.40
N LEU A 84 -2.14 6.73 2.63
CA LEU A 84 -1.70 7.94 3.32
C LEU A 84 -0.23 7.87 3.74
N VAL A 85 0.23 6.69 4.15
CA VAL A 85 1.62 6.47 4.55
C VAL A 85 2.54 6.59 3.34
N THR A 86 2.16 6.00 2.20
CA THR A 86 2.96 6.09 0.97
C THR A 86 3.01 7.51 0.42
N VAL A 87 1.90 8.25 0.45
CA VAL A 87 1.87 9.66 0.05
C VAL A 87 2.70 10.52 1.00
N GLY A 88 2.62 10.27 2.32
CA GLY A 88 3.44 10.98 3.30
C GLY A 88 4.94 10.76 3.08
N LEU A 89 5.36 9.50 2.91
CA LEU A 89 6.75 9.15 2.61
C LEU A 89 7.23 9.75 1.29
N ALA A 90 6.43 9.67 0.23
CA ALA A 90 6.77 10.24 -1.07
C ALA A 90 6.84 11.78 -1.02
N THR A 91 5.97 12.43 -0.24
CA THR A 91 6.00 13.88 -0.04
C THR A 91 7.25 14.30 0.74
N ALA A 92 7.61 13.57 1.79
CA ALA A 92 8.83 13.83 2.55
C ALA A 92 10.08 13.68 1.67
N ALA A 93 10.14 12.61 0.86
CA ALA A 93 11.24 12.40 -0.09
C ALA A 93 11.32 13.51 -1.14
N LEU A 94 10.17 13.96 -1.67
CA LEU A 94 10.09 15.07 -2.60
C LEU A 94 10.63 16.36 -1.96
N LEU A 95 10.22 16.68 -0.74
CA LEU A 95 10.66 17.89 -0.04
C LEU A 95 12.16 17.87 0.21
N LEU A 96 12.72 16.74 0.66
CA LEU A 96 14.17 16.61 0.87
C LEU A 96 14.94 16.78 -0.44
N THR A 97 14.47 16.15 -1.53
CA THR A 97 15.09 16.30 -2.86
C THR A 97 14.99 17.74 -3.36
N LEU A 98 13.87 18.42 -3.10
CA LEU A 98 13.67 19.81 -3.48
C LEU A 98 14.62 20.74 -2.71
N VAL A 99 14.76 20.54 -1.40
CA VAL A 99 15.68 21.32 -0.56
C VAL A 99 17.11 21.13 -1.03
N GLU A 100 17.53 19.90 -1.32
CA GLU A 100 18.86 19.64 -1.86
C GLU A 100 19.06 20.35 -3.19
N TRP A 101 18.14 20.16 -4.14
CA TRP A 101 18.25 20.75 -5.46
C TRP A 101 18.30 22.28 -5.42
N LEU A 102 17.52 22.90 -4.54
CA LEU A 102 17.58 24.34 -4.29
C LEU A 102 18.92 24.78 -3.70
N SER A 103 19.51 23.96 -2.81
CA SER A 103 20.84 24.23 -2.24
C SER A 103 21.94 24.11 -3.30
N ASP A 104 21.79 23.18 -4.25
CA ASP A 104 22.71 23.08 -5.38
C ASP A 104 22.62 24.27 -6.34
N LEU A 105 21.45 24.94 -6.45
CA LEU A 105 21.34 26.15 -7.29
C LEU A 105 22.31 27.26 -6.87
N ASP A 106 22.69 27.32 -5.59
CA ASP A 106 23.68 28.28 -5.09
C ASP A 106 25.09 28.00 -5.64
N ILE A 107 25.38 26.75 -6.00
CA ILE A 107 26.65 26.30 -6.58
C ILE A 107 26.57 26.31 -8.11
N GLY A 108 25.43 25.92 -8.67
CA GLY A 108 25.15 25.91 -10.10
C GLY A 108 23.93 25.06 -10.46
N PHE A 109 23.27 25.38 -11.58
CA PHE A 109 22.09 24.65 -12.01
C PHE A 109 22.40 23.18 -12.37
N SER A 110 21.86 22.22 -11.61
CA SER A 110 21.96 20.79 -11.91
C SER A 110 20.73 20.28 -12.67
N LEU A 111 20.92 19.94 -13.95
CA LEU A 111 19.89 19.27 -14.76
C LEU A 111 19.58 17.86 -14.23
N VAL A 112 20.60 17.16 -13.72
CA VAL A 112 20.44 15.80 -13.16
C VAL A 112 19.64 15.85 -11.86
N GLY A 113 19.91 16.83 -10.99
CA GLY A 113 19.10 17.05 -9.78
C GLY A 113 17.64 17.40 -10.11
N LEU A 114 17.41 18.18 -11.17
CA LEU A 114 16.05 18.46 -11.65
C LEU A 114 15.35 17.17 -12.12
N LEU A 115 16.05 16.29 -12.84
CA LEU A 115 15.51 15.01 -13.26
C LEU A 115 15.18 14.09 -12.07
N ALA A 116 16.03 14.09 -11.02
CA ALA A 116 15.74 13.40 -9.76
C ALA A 116 14.48 13.96 -9.08
N LEU A 117 14.33 15.28 -9.05
CA LEU A 117 13.11 15.93 -8.56
C LEU A 117 11.87 15.50 -9.35
N LEU A 118 11.95 15.48 -10.69
CA LEU A 118 10.85 15.00 -11.53
C LEU A 118 10.51 13.52 -11.26
N ALA A 119 11.52 12.68 -11.01
CA ALA A 119 11.30 11.29 -10.64
C ALA A 119 10.55 11.18 -9.30
N ALA A 120 10.91 11.97 -8.30
CA ALA A 120 10.19 12.04 -7.03
C ALA A 120 8.74 12.52 -7.21
N VAL A 121 8.50 13.52 -8.07
CA VAL A 121 7.14 13.98 -8.43
C VAL A 121 6.34 12.85 -9.09
N ALA A 122 6.95 12.08 -9.99
CA ALA A 122 6.29 10.95 -10.63
C ALA A 122 5.86 9.89 -9.61
N VAL A 123 6.72 9.56 -8.63
CA VAL A 123 6.38 8.63 -7.55
C VAL A 123 5.24 9.16 -6.68
N LEU A 124 5.30 10.43 -6.28
CA LEU A 124 4.22 11.06 -5.51
C LEU A 124 2.90 11.04 -6.29
N THR A 125 2.94 11.35 -7.58
CA THR A 125 1.76 11.31 -8.45
C THR A 125 1.18 9.90 -8.52
N GLY A 126 2.02 8.87 -8.67
CA GLY A 126 1.61 7.46 -8.63
C GLY A 126 0.94 7.10 -7.29
N ALA A 127 1.53 7.52 -6.17
CA ALA A 127 0.98 7.31 -4.84
C ALA A 127 -0.40 7.98 -4.66
N VAL A 128 -0.54 9.24 -5.11
CA VAL A 128 -1.82 9.99 -5.05
C VAL A 128 -2.88 9.37 -5.95
N LEU A 129 -2.52 8.94 -7.16
CA LEU A 129 -3.45 8.25 -8.08
C LEU A 129 -3.98 6.95 -7.49
N ARG A 130 -3.19 6.29 -6.63
CA ARG A 130 -3.59 5.09 -5.90
C ARG A 130 -4.47 5.39 -4.68
N LEU A 131 -4.25 6.53 -4.02
CA LEU A 131 -5.09 7.04 -2.93
C LEU A 131 -6.50 7.44 -3.40
N LEU A 132 -6.62 8.04 -4.59
CA LEU A 132 -7.90 8.52 -5.14
C LEU A 132 -9.04 7.47 -5.18
N PRO A 133 -8.85 6.26 -5.72
CA PRO A 133 -9.89 5.24 -5.75
C PRO A 133 -10.24 4.71 -4.35
N GLU A 134 -9.30 4.71 -3.40
CA GLU A 134 -9.58 4.34 -2.01
C GLU A 134 -10.49 5.38 -1.34
N LEU A 135 -10.16 6.67 -1.47
CA LEU A 135 -11.00 7.75 -0.94
C LEU A 135 -12.39 7.75 -1.57
N ARG A 136 -12.51 7.44 -2.87
CA ARG A 136 -13.82 7.32 -3.53
C ARG A 136 -14.65 6.16 -2.99
N ARG A 137 -14.04 5.04 -2.61
CA ARG A 137 -14.76 3.91 -1.98
C ARG A 137 -15.21 4.24 -0.57
N THR A 138 -14.38 4.94 0.20
CA THR A 138 -14.71 5.36 1.57
C THR A 138 -15.71 6.51 1.61
N ALA A 139 -15.69 7.40 0.61
CA ALA A 139 -16.59 8.54 0.50
C ALA A 139 -17.96 8.21 -0.13
N ALA A 140 -18.14 7.02 -0.71
CA ALA A 140 -19.43 6.57 -1.20
C ALA A 140 -20.32 6.18 0.00
N PRO A 141 -21.39 6.92 0.32
CA PRO A 141 -22.36 6.49 1.30
C PRO A 141 -23.15 5.34 0.68
N GLY A 142 -23.10 4.15 1.30
CA GLY A 142 -24.07 3.09 1.01
C GLY A 142 -23.75 2.17 -0.18
N VAL A 143 -22.63 1.45 -0.11
CA VAL A 143 -22.70 0.02 -0.46
C VAL A 143 -22.26 -0.71 0.79
N ALA A 144 -23.25 -1.05 1.62
CA ALA A 144 -23.07 -2.08 2.63
C ALA A 144 -22.33 -3.25 1.97
N PRO A 145 -21.38 -3.92 2.67
CA PRO A 145 -20.87 -5.19 2.17
C PRO A 145 -22.10 -6.00 1.82
N ALA A 146 -22.17 -6.46 0.56
CA ALA A 146 -23.27 -7.28 0.09
C ALA A 146 -23.53 -8.31 1.17
N GLU A 147 -24.62 -8.06 1.89
CA GLU A 147 -25.16 -8.91 2.90
C GLU A 147 -25.17 -10.28 2.24
N ALA A 148 -24.47 -11.25 2.84
CA ALA A 148 -24.65 -12.64 2.46
C ALA A 148 -26.15 -12.82 2.24
N PRO A 149 -26.59 -13.29 1.05
CA PRO A 149 -27.98 -13.17 0.63
C PRO A 149 -28.84 -13.60 1.81
N ALA A 150 -29.58 -12.63 2.35
CA ALA A 150 -30.51 -12.90 3.42
C ALA A 150 -31.34 -14.11 2.95
N PRO A 151 -31.46 -15.18 3.75
CA PRO A 151 -32.27 -16.33 3.33
C PRO A 151 -33.63 -15.79 2.92
N GLU A 152 -33.98 -16.01 1.65
CA GLU A 152 -35.22 -15.51 1.07
C GLU A 152 -36.37 -15.74 2.06
N PRO A 153 -37.21 -14.73 2.33
CA PRO A 153 -38.44 -14.96 3.06
C PRO A 153 -39.23 -15.99 2.25
N SER A 154 -39.29 -17.21 2.78
CA SER A 154 -40.07 -18.28 2.18
C SER A 154 -41.48 -17.74 1.93
N PRO A 155 -42.06 -17.95 0.74
CA PRO A 155 -43.42 -17.49 0.46
C PRO A 155 -44.37 -18.08 1.51
N PRO A 156 -45.43 -17.37 1.91
CA PRO A 156 -46.43 -17.91 2.82
C PRO A 156 -46.91 -19.24 2.25
N ARG A 157 -46.66 -20.31 3.00
CA ARG A 157 -47.17 -21.63 2.70
C ARG A 157 -48.68 -21.50 2.69
N VAL A 158 -49.27 -21.43 1.50
CA VAL A 158 -50.70 -21.60 1.30
C VAL A 158 -50.97 -23.04 1.73
N GLU A 159 -51.52 -23.18 2.93
CA GLU A 159 -52.02 -24.44 3.45
C GLU A 159 -53.20 -24.84 2.56
N ALA A 160 -52.92 -25.74 1.62
CA ALA A 160 -53.93 -26.31 0.75
C ALA A 160 -54.95 -27.08 1.60
N PRO A 161 -56.25 -27.01 1.28
CA PRO A 161 -57.30 -27.69 2.03
C PRO A 161 -57.07 -29.21 2.05
N PRO A 162 -57.47 -29.90 3.13
CA PRO A 162 -57.21 -31.31 3.32
C PRO A 162 -57.85 -32.15 2.20
N PRO A 163 -57.10 -33.02 1.52
CA PRO A 163 -57.69 -34.06 0.69
C PRO A 163 -58.18 -35.19 1.60
N ASP A 164 -59.50 -35.39 1.61
CA ASP A 164 -60.12 -36.65 2.01
C ASP A 164 -59.77 -37.72 0.97
N ASP A 165 -58.77 -38.55 1.24
CA ASP A 165 -58.74 -39.94 0.75
C ASP A 165 -57.65 -40.79 1.42
N PRO A 166 -57.90 -42.11 1.62
CA PRO A 166 -57.06 -42.98 2.43
C PRO A 166 -55.77 -43.40 1.74
N ALA A 167 -54.69 -43.39 2.51
CA ALA A 167 -53.33 -43.73 2.12
C ALA A 167 -53.16 -45.20 1.66
N PRO A 168 -52.38 -45.47 0.59
CA PRO A 168 -51.65 -46.70 0.44
C PRO A 168 -50.27 -46.62 1.12
N VAL A 169 -49.89 -47.76 1.69
CA VAL A 169 -48.70 -48.04 2.49
C VAL A 169 -47.39 -47.97 1.68
N ASP A 170 -46.34 -47.56 2.39
CA ASP A 170 -44.89 -47.56 2.07
C ASP A 170 -44.39 -48.53 1.00
N GLU A 171 -43.47 -48.04 0.16
CA GLU A 171 -42.20 -48.72 -0.13
C GLU A 171 -41.30 -47.84 -1.00
N SER A 172 -40.21 -47.28 -0.45
CA SER A 172 -38.92 -47.17 -1.17
C SER A 172 -37.76 -46.67 -0.29
N PRO A 173 -36.53 -47.09 -0.61
CA PRO A 173 -35.52 -47.43 0.38
C PRO A 173 -34.33 -46.45 0.44
N TYR A 174 -33.72 -46.38 1.62
CA TYR A 174 -32.35 -45.91 1.88
C TYR A 174 -32.05 -44.41 1.64
N ARG A 175 -32.41 -43.58 2.64
CA ARG A 175 -31.73 -42.30 2.89
C ARG A 175 -30.39 -42.59 3.60
N GLY A 176 -29.28 -42.19 2.98
CA GLY A 176 -27.95 -42.29 3.58
C GLY A 176 -27.83 -41.56 4.94
N PRO A 177 -26.83 -41.91 5.75
CA PRO A 177 -26.67 -41.32 7.08
C PRO A 177 -26.39 -39.81 7.00
N PRO A 178 -26.95 -39.00 7.93
CA PRO A 178 -26.72 -37.56 7.97
C PRO A 178 -25.25 -37.24 8.30
N PRO A 179 -24.66 -36.16 7.75
CA PRO A 179 -23.32 -35.73 8.10
C PRO A 179 -23.24 -35.38 9.59
N THR A 180 -22.31 -36.02 10.28
CA THR A 180 -21.99 -35.74 11.69
C THR A 180 -21.41 -34.34 11.83
N ARG A 181 -22.09 -33.51 12.61
CA ARG A 181 -21.63 -32.18 13.03
C ARG A 181 -20.40 -32.34 13.94
N PRO A 182 -19.30 -31.58 13.73
CA PRO A 182 -18.18 -31.56 14.67
C PRO A 182 -18.66 -31.08 16.05
N PRO A 183 -18.12 -31.63 17.17
CA PRO A 183 -18.45 -31.17 18.51
C PRO A 183 -18.12 -29.69 18.67
N ALA A 184 -19.02 -28.93 19.28
CA ALA A 184 -18.75 -27.59 19.74
C ALA A 184 -17.71 -27.67 20.88
N ASP A 185 -16.64 -26.88 20.78
CA ASP A 185 -15.65 -26.75 21.85
C ASP A 185 -16.32 -26.25 23.14
N PRO A 186 -15.92 -26.75 24.31
CA PRO A 186 -16.47 -26.32 25.59
C PRO A 186 -16.14 -24.85 25.86
N PRO A 187 -17.06 -24.10 26.52
CA PRO A 187 -16.84 -22.71 26.88
C PRO A 187 -15.61 -22.59 27.80
N ALA A 188 -14.67 -21.73 27.41
CA ALA A 188 -13.53 -21.38 28.25
C ALA A 188 -14.01 -20.73 29.56
N PRO A 189 -13.44 -21.10 30.72
CA PRO A 189 -13.80 -20.51 32.00
C PRO A 189 -13.47 -19.02 32.05
N ALA A 190 -14.42 -18.26 32.59
CA ALA A 190 -14.31 -16.84 32.91
C ALA A 190 -13.27 -16.60 34.03
N PRO A 191 -12.74 -15.37 34.17
CA PRO A 191 -11.48 -15.08 34.84
C PRO A 191 -11.56 -15.20 36.36
N ASP A 192 -10.55 -15.83 36.95
CA ASP A 192 -10.35 -15.82 38.39
C ASP A 192 -10.04 -14.40 38.87
N THR A 193 -10.92 -13.93 39.75
CA THR A 193 -10.79 -12.69 40.49
C THR A 193 -10.20 -13.07 41.84
N THR A 194 -8.89 -12.96 42.00
CA THR A 194 -8.18 -13.02 43.28
C THR A 194 -6.95 -12.13 43.07
N GLY A 195 -6.89 -10.91 43.58
CA GLY A 195 -7.11 -10.56 44.97
C GLY A 195 -5.80 -10.80 45.71
N ASP A 196 -4.80 -9.96 45.47
CA ASP A 196 -3.66 -9.86 46.37
C ASP A 196 -3.34 -8.40 46.69
N THR A 197 -3.33 -8.20 48.00
CA THR A 197 -3.16 -6.97 48.77
C THR A 197 -1.88 -7.21 49.53
N GLU A 198 -0.80 -6.48 49.28
CA GLU A 198 0.38 -6.38 50.16
C GLU A 198 1.22 -5.20 49.62
N SER A 199 1.18 -4.04 50.29
CA SER A 199 2.04 -3.60 51.43
C SER A 199 3.15 -2.67 50.93
#